data_AF-A0A9E3USS1-F1
#
_entry.id   AF-A0A9E3USS1-F1
#
_cell.length_a   1.000
_cell.length_b   1.000
_cell.length_c   1.000
_cell.angle_alpha   90.00
_cell.angle_beta   90.00
_cell.angle_gamma   90.00
#
_symmetry.space_group_name_H-M   'P 1'
#
loop_
_entity.id
_entity.type
_entity.pdbx_description
1 polymer ?
#
loop_
_entity_poly.entity_id
_entity_poly.type
_entity_poly.pdbx_seq_one_letter_code
_entity_poly.pdbx_strand_id
1 'polypeptide(L)'
;MTLDVALLEQAAGPASESLPPDVAYNRQWARSLLNVVFRRLREEWAASDRLGLFEQLEPHLWGDVTAVPYPDLAQRFGLTQVNLRVMLHRLRQRYRSILLETVAQTVADPAEVDGELQFLIQVLRQ
;
A
#
# COMPACT_ATOMS: atom_id res chain seq x y z
N MET A 1 -6.68 14.36 -1.63
CA MET A 1 -5.26 14.17 -2.00
C MET A 1 -5.11 12.73 -2.48
N THR A 2 -5.15 12.50 -3.79
CA THR A 2 -4.95 11.18 -4.40
C THR A 2 -3.49 10.83 -4.26
N LEU A 3 -3.16 9.78 -3.50
CA LEU A 3 -1.83 9.18 -3.58
C LEU A 3 -1.73 8.55 -4.98
N ASP A 4 -0.94 9.17 -5.85
CA ASP A 4 -0.65 8.66 -7.19
C ASP A 4 0.39 7.56 -7.07
N VAL A 5 -0.06 6.31 -7.17
CA VAL A 5 0.76 5.13 -6.88
C VAL A 5 1.72 4.79 -8.01
N ALA A 6 1.48 5.34 -9.21
CA ALA A 6 2.41 5.35 -10.33
C ALA A 6 3.75 6.06 -10.01
N LEU A 7 3.80 6.88 -8.96
CA LEU A 7 5.04 7.49 -8.48
C LEU A 7 5.96 6.46 -7.78
N LEU A 8 5.41 5.37 -7.23
CA LEU A 8 6.20 4.32 -6.57
C LEU A 8 6.93 3.39 -7.55
N GLU A 9 6.45 3.29 -8.80
CA GLU A 9 7.07 2.42 -9.82
C GLU A 9 8.33 3.03 -10.46
N GLN A 10 8.47 4.36 -10.47
CA GLN A 10 9.63 5.04 -11.06
C GLN A 10 10.90 5.00 -10.19
N ALA A 11 10.81 4.57 -8.92
CA ALA A 11 11.95 4.46 -8.01
C ALA A 11 12.81 3.20 -8.21
N ALA A 12 12.48 2.34 -9.17
CA ALA A 12 13.19 1.08 -9.46
C ALA A 12 14.20 1.19 -10.63
N GLY A 13 14.93 2.31 -10.74
CA GLY A 13 16.06 2.46 -11.67
C GLY A 13 17.32 1.68 -11.24
N PRO A 14 18.26 1.38 -12.15
CA PRO A 14 19.41 0.52 -11.86
C PRO A 14 20.34 1.14 -10.81
N ALA A 15 20.72 0.31 -9.83
CA ALA A 15 21.59 0.65 -8.71
C ALA A 15 22.98 1.11 -9.16
N SER A 16 23.29 2.40 -9.00
CA SER A 16 24.63 2.97 -9.17
C SER A 16 24.83 4.23 -8.34
N GLU A 17 24.97 4.05 -7.02
CA GLU A 17 25.81 4.81 -6.08
C GLU A 17 25.41 4.31 -4.68
N SER A 18 26.39 3.96 -3.85
CA SER A 18 26.13 3.58 -2.46
C SER A 18 25.41 4.71 -1.77
N LEU A 19 24.08 4.59 -1.62
CA LEU A 19 23.28 5.52 -0.86
C LEU A 19 23.95 5.73 0.51
N PRO A 20 23.95 6.97 1.04
CA PRO A 20 24.41 7.21 2.40
C PRO A 20 23.76 6.20 3.35
N PRO A 21 24.49 5.65 4.34
CA PRO A 21 24.00 4.58 5.22
C PRO A 21 22.66 4.93 5.89
N ASP A 22 22.48 6.19 6.24
CA ASP A 22 21.25 6.79 6.75
C ASP A 22 20.08 6.67 5.76
N VAL A 23 20.28 6.99 4.47
CA VAL A 23 19.24 6.82 3.42
C VAL A 23 18.89 5.34 3.20
N ALA A 24 19.91 4.46 3.14
CA ALA A 24 19.69 3.02 2.98
C ALA A 24 18.91 2.43 4.16
N TYR A 25 19.26 2.81 5.39
CA TYR A 25 18.55 2.42 6.60
C TYR A 25 17.09 2.89 6.57
N ASN A 26 16.85 4.17 6.26
CA ASN A 26 15.51 4.73 6.19
C ASN A 26 14.64 4.03 5.15
N ARG A 27 15.17 3.70 3.97
CA ARG A 27 14.45 2.92 2.96
C ARG A 27 14.10 1.52 3.43
N GLN A 28 15.03 0.82 4.07
CA GLN A 28 14.77 -0.52 4.60
C GLN A 28 13.71 -0.50 5.69
N TRP A 29 13.75 0.50 6.57
CA TRP A 29 12.72 0.74 7.57
C TRP A 29 11.35 1.00 6.91
N ALA A 30 11.28 1.91 5.95
CA ALA A 30 10.05 2.23 5.22
C ALA A 30 9.44 1.00 4.54
N ARG A 31 10.27 0.19 3.87
CA ARG A 31 9.86 -1.07 3.24
C ARG A 31 9.29 -2.07 4.26
N SER A 32 9.95 -2.19 5.41
CA SER A 32 9.52 -3.08 6.49
C SER A 32 8.19 -2.66 7.09
N LEU A 33 7.98 -1.35 7.28
CA LEU A 33 6.72 -0.79 7.76
C LEU A 33 5.59 -1.07 6.78
N LEU A 34 5.80 -0.81 5.48
CA LEU A 34 4.82 -1.12 4.45
C LEU A 34 4.48 -2.61 4.37
N ASN A 35 5.46 -3.51 4.54
CA ASN A 35 5.22 -4.95 4.60
C ASN A 35 4.32 -5.34 5.78
N VAL A 36 4.50 -4.72 6.95
CA VAL A 36 3.63 -4.95 8.11
C VAL A 36 2.20 -4.49 7.82
N VAL A 37 2.03 -3.29 7.27
CA VAL A 37 0.72 -2.74 6.90
C VAL A 37 0.01 -3.66 5.90
N PHE A 38 0.74 -4.08 4.87
CA PHE A 38 0.21 -4.95 3.82
C PHE A 38 -0.17 -6.34 4.36
N ARG A 39 0.67 -6.93 5.20
CA ARG A 39 0.38 -8.22 5.85
C ARG A 39 -0.89 -8.16 6.70
N ARG A 40 -1.03 -7.15 7.56
CA ARG A 40 -2.23 -6.97 8.39
C ARG A 40 -3.49 -6.82 7.53
N LEU A 41 -3.41 -6.05 6.45
CA LEU A 41 -4.53 -5.90 5.52
C LEU A 41 -4.93 -7.23 4.86
N ARG A 42 -3.95 -8.04 4.44
CA ARG A 42 -4.20 -9.37 3.88
C ARG A 42 -4.85 -10.31 4.91
N GLU A 43 -4.37 -10.29 6.15
CA GLU A 43 -4.91 -11.11 7.25
C GLU A 43 -6.38 -10.77 7.54
N GLU A 44 -6.76 -9.49 7.55
CA GLU A 44 -8.16 -9.06 7.72
C GLU A 44 -9.10 -9.58 6.63
N TRP A 45 -8.63 -9.60 5.38
CA TRP A 45 -9.41 -10.13 4.25
C TRP A 45 -9.45 -11.65 4.22
N ALA A 46 -8.37 -12.31 4.65
CA ALA A 46 -8.33 -13.75 4.84
C ALA A 46 -9.35 -14.21 5.89
N ALA A 47 -9.48 -13.47 7.00
CA ALA A 47 -10.45 -13.75 8.05
C ALA A 47 -11.91 -13.64 7.57
N SER A 48 -12.17 -12.93 6.47
CA SER A 48 -13.49 -12.79 5.86
C SER A 48 -13.75 -13.76 4.68
N ASP A 49 -12.88 -14.76 4.49
CA ASP A 49 -12.91 -15.70 3.35
C ASP A 49 -12.89 -15.01 1.96
N ARG A 50 -12.23 -13.84 1.91
CA ARG A 50 -12.13 -12.98 0.71
C ARG A 50 -10.70 -12.88 0.19
N LEU A 51 -9.81 -13.78 0.59
CA LEU A 51 -8.40 -13.74 0.22
C LEU A 51 -8.21 -13.81 -1.30
N GLY A 52 -8.92 -14.71 -1.98
CA GLY A 52 -8.82 -14.84 -3.44
C GLY A 52 -9.28 -13.59 -4.19
N LEU A 53 -10.22 -12.81 -3.65
CA LEU A 53 -10.61 -11.52 -4.22
C LEU A 53 -9.62 -10.41 -3.88
N PHE A 54 -9.06 -10.41 -2.67
CA PHE A 54 -8.00 -9.49 -2.26
C PHE A 54 -6.80 -9.58 -3.20
N GLU A 55 -6.31 -10.79 -3.48
CA GLU A 55 -5.14 -11.01 -4.36
C GLU A 55 -5.37 -10.50 -5.79
N GLN A 56 -6.63 -10.37 -6.22
CA GLN A 56 -6.99 -9.81 -7.52
C GLN A 56 -7.20 -8.28 -7.47
N LEU A 57 -7.59 -7.74 -6.32
CA LEU A 57 -7.77 -6.30 -6.11
C LEU A 57 -6.46 -5.59 -5.72
N GLU A 58 -5.51 -6.30 -5.13
CA GLU A 58 -4.20 -5.79 -4.72
C GLU A 58 -3.46 -5.08 -5.87
N PRO A 59 -3.32 -5.63 -7.09
CA PRO A 59 -2.62 -4.93 -8.17
C PRO A 59 -3.26 -3.57 -8.52
N HIS A 60 -4.59 -3.44 -8.37
CA HIS A 60 -5.29 -2.17 -8.55
C HIS A 60 -5.10 -1.16 -7.41
N LEU A 61 -4.61 -1.61 -6.25
CA LEU A 61 -4.17 -0.71 -5.19
C LEU A 61 -2.93 0.07 -5.66
N TRP A 62 -2.04 -0.64 -6.37
CA TRP A 62 -0.76 -0.12 -6.85
C TRP A 62 -0.83 0.56 -8.22
N GLY A 63 -1.95 0.40 -8.94
CA GLY A 63 -2.05 0.90 -10.31
C GLY A 63 -1.23 0.06 -11.30
N ASP A 64 -0.92 -1.18 -10.93
CA ASP A 64 -0.12 -2.11 -11.72
C ASP A 64 -0.78 -2.35 -13.08
N VAL A 65 0.03 -2.24 -14.14
CA VAL A 65 -0.41 -2.45 -15.53
C VAL A 65 -0.84 -3.90 -15.81
N THR A 66 -0.43 -4.85 -14.97
CA THR A 66 -0.79 -6.27 -15.05
C THR A 66 -2.13 -6.59 -14.38
N ALA A 67 -2.76 -5.61 -13.73
CA ALA A 67 -4.02 -5.81 -13.04
C ALA A 67 -5.15 -6.25 -13.99
N VAL A 68 -5.84 -7.34 -13.62
CA VAL A 68 -6.94 -7.89 -14.40
C VAL A 68 -8.06 -6.85 -14.53
N PRO A 69 -8.60 -6.57 -15.73
CA PRO A 69 -9.65 -5.58 -15.89
C PRO A 69 -10.88 -5.85 -15.00
N TYR A 70 -11.53 -4.79 -14.49
CA TYR A 70 -12.74 -4.92 -13.66
C TYR A 70 -13.88 -5.75 -14.29
N PRO A 71 -14.14 -5.69 -15.62
CA PRO A 71 -15.14 -6.57 -16.23
C PRO A 71 -14.86 -8.06 -16.00
N ASP A 72 -13.61 -8.48 -16.13
CA ASP A 72 -13.21 -9.89 -16.02
C ASP A 72 -13.25 -10.36 -14.57
N LEU A 73 -12.82 -9.50 -13.64
CA LEU A 73 -12.97 -9.76 -12.19
C LEU A 73 -14.44 -9.84 -11.78
N ALA A 74 -15.28 -8.96 -12.33
CA ALA A 74 -16.71 -8.94 -12.03
C ALA A 74 -17.35 -10.28 -12.44
N GLN A 75 -17.03 -10.76 -13.65
CA GLN A 75 -17.47 -12.07 -14.11
C GLN A 75 -16.92 -13.21 -13.24
N ARG A 76 -15.62 -13.22 -12.94
CA ARG A 76 -14.94 -14.28 -12.17
C ARG A 76 -15.52 -14.47 -10.77
N PHE A 77 -15.89 -13.37 -10.11
CA PHE A 77 -16.39 -13.39 -8.73
C PHE A 77 -17.91 -13.23 -8.61
N GLY A 78 -18.64 -13.18 -9.73
CA GLY A 78 -20.09 -12.97 -9.73
C GLY A 78 -20.51 -11.62 -9.12
N LEU A 79 -19.69 -10.59 -9.29
CA LEU A 79 -19.89 -9.23 -8.77
C LEU A 79 -20.19 -8.25 -9.90
N THR A 80 -20.69 -7.07 -9.56
CA THR A 80 -20.75 -5.95 -10.50
C THR A 80 -19.43 -5.17 -10.46
N GLN A 81 -19.09 -4.49 -11.56
CA GLN A 81 -17.94 -3.57 -11.56
C GLN A 81 -18.09 -2.44 -10.53
N VAL A 82 -19.33 -2.03 -10.22
CA VAL A 82 -19.62 -1.06 -9.16
C VAL A 82 -19.22 -1.61 -7.80
N ASN A 83 -19.56 -2.88 -7.50
CA ASN A 83 -19.17 -3.53 -6.26
C ASN A 83 -17.64 -3.59 -6.14
N LEU A 84 -16.92 -3.95 -7.21
CA LEU A 84 -15.45 -3.98 -7.21
C LEU A 84 -14.85 -2.60 -6.90
N ARG A 85 -15.36 -1.53 -7.50
CA ARG A 85 -14.89 -0.16 -7.23
C ARG A 85 -15.11 0.25 -5.77
N VAL A 86 -16.25 -0.10 -5.20
CA VAL A 86 -16.55 0.15 -3.78
C VAL A 86 -15.61 -0.65 -2.88
N MET A 87 -15.37 -1.92 -3.19
CA MET A 87 -14.46 -2.78 -2.44
C MET A 87 -13.02 -2.26 -2.49
N LEU A 88 -12.56 -1.82 -3.66
CA LEU A 88 -11.24 -1.21 -3.82
C LEU A 88 -11.12 0.13 -3.09
N HIS A 89 -12.18 0.95 -3.07
CA HIS A 89 -12.21 2.15 -2.25
C HIS A 89 -12.07 1.83 -0.75
N ARG A 90 -12.82 0.83 -0.26
CA ARG A 90 -12.72 0.37 1.12
C ARG A 90 -11.33 -0.21 1.44
N LEU A 91 -10.74 -0.94 0.50
CA LEU A 91 -9.38 -1.47 0.61
C LEU A 91 -8.36 -0.34 0.81
N ARG A 92 -8.44 0.72 -0.02
CA ARG A 92 -7.59 1.91 0.09
C ARG A 92 -7.76 2.64 1.42
N GLN A 93 -9.00 2.80 1.88
CA GLN A 93 -9.28 3.42 3.18
C GLN A 93 -8.69 2.59 4.33
N ARG A 94 -8.87 1.27 4.31
CA ARG A 94 -8.35 0.40 5.36
C ARG A 94 -6.82 0.35 5.37
N TYR A 95 -6.20 0.27 4.20
CA TYR A 95 -4.75 0.40 4.06
C TYR A 95 -4.23 1.68 4.73
N ARG A 96 -4.86 2.83 4.47
CA ARG A 96 -4.49 4.11 5.10
C ARG A 96 -4.66 4.07 6.62
N SER A 97 -5.75 3.49 7.13
CA SER A 97 -5.98 3.33 8.58
C SER A 97 -4.86 2.52 9.23
N ILE A 98 -4.54 1.35 8.68
CA ILE A 98 -3.50 0.48 9.22
C ILE A 98 -2.12 1.15 9.14
N LEU A 99 -1.85 1.90 8.07
CA LEU A 99 -0.62 2.69 7.95
C LEU A 99 -0.51 3.73 9.07
N LEU A 100 -1.58 4.51 9.29
CA LEU A 100 -1.64 5.49 10.37
C LEU A 100 -1.46 4.84 11.74
N GLU A 101 -2.16 3.74 12.01
CA GLU A 101 -2.06 2.96 13.24
C GLU A 101 -0.63 2.42 13.45
N THR A 102 0.04 1.99 12.37
CA THR A 102 1.40 1.44 12.44
C THR A 102 2.43 2.54 12.70
N VAL A 103 2.30 3.70 12.05
CA VAL A 103 3.16 4.87 12.31
C VAL A 103 2.93 5.44 13.71
N ALA A 104 1.68 5.48 14.17
CA ALA A 104 1.36 5.88 15.55
C ALA A 104 2.01 4.97 16.61
N GLN A 105 2.30 3.71 16.26
CA GLN A 105 3.01 2.77 17.14
C GLN A 105 4.53 2.98 17.15
N THR A 106 5.08 3.73 16.19
CA THR A 106 6.53 4.00 16.10
C THR A 106 6.95 5.33 16.70
N VAL A 107 6.01 6.28 16.84
CA VAL A 107 6.27 7.60 17.44
C VAL A 107 6.05 7.59 18.95
N ALA A 108 6.75 8.46 19.66
CA ALA A 108 6.58 8.63 21.10
C ALA A 108 5.35 9.51 21.43
N ASP A 109 5.03 10.46 20.55
CA ASP A 109 3.88 11.36 20.67
C ASP A 109 2.95 11.21 19.45
N PRO A 110 1.64 10.94 19.65
CA PRO A 110 0.65 10.92 18.57
C PRO A 110 0.61 12.19 17.69
N ALA A 111 1.05 13.35 18.19
CA ALA A 111 1.14 14.58 17.41
C ALA A 111 2.20 14.52 16.29
N GLU A 112 3.15 13.58 16.37
CA GLU A 112 4.24 13.42 15.39
C GLU A 112 3.83 12.55 14.19
N VAL A 113 2.66 11.89 14.23
CA VAL A 113 2.21 10.94 13.19
C VAL A 113 2.19 11.57 11.81
N ASP A 114 1.65 12.79 11.67
CA ASP A 114 1.60 13.47 10.37
C ASP A 114 3.01 13.79 9.85
N GLY A 115 3.94 14.18 10.72
CA GLY A 115 5.33 14.43 10.36
C GLY A 115 6.04 13.17 9.89
N GLU A 116 5.86 12.07 10.63
CA GLU A 116 6.45 10.78 10.31
C GLU A 116 5.90 10.19 9.00
N LEU A 117 4.61 10.39 8.70
CA LEU A 117 4.04 10.03 7.39
C LEU A 117 4.66 10.83 6.24
N GLN A 118 4.88 12.13 6.42
CA GLN A 118 5.53 12.95 5.40
C GLN A 118 6.97 12.48 5.18
N PHE A 119 7.70 12.18 6.26
CA PHE A 119 9.04 11.61 6.18
C PHE A 119 9.04 10.26 5.44
N LEU A 120 8.12 9.35 5.78
CA LEU A 120 7.96 8.07 5.09
C LEU A 120 7.73 8.25 3.58
N ILE A 121 6.87 9.19 3.18
CA ILE A 121 6.63 9.50 1.76
C ILE A 121 7.88 10.05 1.08
N GLN A 122 8.67 10.90 1.76
CA GLN A 122 9.92 11.43 1.22
C GLN A 122 10.94 10.32 0.98
N VAL A 123 11.13 9.43 1.97
CA VAL A 123 12.07 8.30 1.88
C VAL A 123 11.72 7.35 0.73
N LEU A 124 10.44 7.13 0.45
CA LEU A 124 9.98 6.25 -0.63
C LEU A 124 10.06 6.86 -2.04
N ARG A 125 10.26 8.17 -2.15
CA ARG A 125 10.36 8.89 -3.45
C ARG A 125 11.78 9.01 -3.97
N GLN A 126 12.77 8.83 -3.10
CA GLN A 126 14.18 8.82 -3.47
C GLN A 126 14.50 7.51 -4.18
#